data_AF-A0A4C1ZT81-F1
#
_entry.id   AF-A0A4C1ZT81-F1
#
_cell.length_a   1.000
_cell.length_b   1.000
_cell.length_c   1.000
_cell.angle_alpha   90.00
_cell.angle_beta   90.00
_cell.angle_gamma   90.00
#
_symmetry.space_group_name_H-M   'P 1'
#
loop_
_entity.id
_entity.type
_entity.pdbx_description
1 polymer ?
#
loop_
_entity_poly.entity_id
_entity_poly.type
_entity_poly.pdbx_seq_one_letter_code
_entity_poly.pdbx_strand_id
1 'polypeptide(L)'
;MAKQRENTETIYELRNESADFMQIKNKTLSELSDKRICDLAFLVDLTGYLNHLNLKFQKEGQLVNDLYSHLKAFQNKIRLWGAQMLSGNGYYFTTHSAFENIAYVQYTEELKLLWEQLSNRFNDFKNMEDCFNLFTTPTKSNVQNDPIHLQIGLIEIQENSILKSKFEDVELCDFHKKIPQRKPFSVIYEYHYEKFYGWPTGPIL
;
A
#
# COMPACT_ATOMS: atom_id res chain seq x y z
N MET A 1 -13.81 6.48 -7.97
CA MET A 1 -12.48 6.85 -7.46
C MET A 1 -11.93 8.10 -8.17
N ALA A 2 -11.76 8.10 -9.51
CA ALA A 2 -11.40 9.32 -10.27
C ALA A 2 -12.34 10.52 -9.99
N LYS A 3 -13.66 10.26 -9.91
CA LYS A 3 -14.69 11.26 -9.58
C LYS A 3 -14.58 11.89 -8.18
N GLN A 4 -13.88 11.24 -7.25
CA GLN A 4 -13.74 11.72 -5.86
C GLN A 4 -12.47 12.57 -5.69
N ARG A 5 -11.43 12.28 -6.48
CA ARG A 5 -10.23 13.13 -6.64
C ARG A 5 -10.58 14.48 -7.23
N GLU A 6 -11.38 14.48 -8.30
CA GLU A 6 -11.85 15.70 -8.96
C GLU A 6 -12.55 16.60 -7.91
N ASN A 7 -13.35 16.04 -7.01
CA ASN A 7 -14.07 16.85 -6.04
C ASN A 7 -13.18 17.54 -4.99
N THR A 8 -12.21 16.87 -4.35
CA THR A 8 -11.43 17.51 -3.26
C THR A 8 -10.38 18.48 -3.76
N GLU A 9 -9.66 18.13 -4.84
CA GLU A 9 -8.70 19.03 -5.50
C GLU A 9 -9.42 20.27 -6.07
N THR A 10 -10.53 20.09 -6.81
CA THR A 10 -11.30 21.20 -7.37
C THR A 10 -11.93 22.10 -6.31
N ILE A 11 -12.45 21.55 -5.20
CA ILE A 11 -12.96 22.37 -4.09
C ILE A 11 -11.84 23.23 -3.50
N TYR A 12 -10.62 22.68 -3.34
CA TYR A 12 -9.49 23.44 -2.82
C TYR A 12 -9.04 24.54 -3.80
N GLU A 13 -8.98 24.26 -5.10
CA GLU A 13 -8.61 25.26 -6.12
C GLU A 13 -9.60 26.43 -6.18
N LEU A 14 -10.91 26.15 -6.13
CA LEU A 14 -11.98 27.16 -6.22
C LEU A 14 -12.24 27.93 -4.92
N ARG A 15 -11.47 27.68 -3.85
CA ARG A 15 -11.73 28.27 -2.52
C ARG A 15 -11.68 29.80 -2.54
N ASN A 16 -10.73 30.40 -3.26
CA ASN A 16 -10.58 31.86 -3.31
C ASN A 16 -11.73 32.50 -4.09
N GLU A 17 -12.06 31.95 -5.25
CA GLU A 17 -13.19 32.42 -6.08
C GLU A 17 -14.52 32.31 -5.34
N SER A 18 -14.69 31.23 -4.56
CA SER A 18 -15.87 31.01 -3.73
C SER A 18 -15.97 32.02 -2.57
N ALA A 19 -14.83 32.35 -1.94
CA ALA A 19 -14.74 33.37 -0.90
C ALA A 19 -15.07 34.77 -1.47
N ASP A 20 -14.47 35.12 -2.61
CA ASP A 20 -14.70 36.39 -3.31
C ASP A 20 -16.18 36.54 -3.71
N PHE A 21 -16.77 35.48 -4.26
CA PHE A 21 -18.19 35.47 -4.63
C PHE A 21 -19.09 35.70 -3.42
N MET A 22 -18.81 35.05 -2.28
CA MET A 22 -19.61 35.23 -1.06
C MET A 22 -19.46 36.64 -0.48
N GLN A 23 -18.25 37.22 -0.54
CA GLN A 23 -18.01 38.61 -0.14
C GLN A 23 -18.79 39.59 -1.02
N ILE A 24 -18.80 39.40 -2.34
CA ILE A 24 -19.62 40.20 -3.29
C ILE A 24 -21.11 40.14 -2.93
N LYS A 25 -21.58 39.00 -2.41
CA LYS A 25 -22.97 38.80 -1.99
C LYS A 25 -23.28 39.31 -0.58
N ASN A 26 -22.33 39.96 0.12
CA ASN A 26 -22.42 40.36 1.52
C ASN A 26 -22.83 39.19 2.44
N LYS A 27 -22.34 37.98 2.14
CA LYS A 27 -22.56 36.78 2.95
C LYS A 27 -21.23 36.28 3.50
N THR A 28 -21.24 35.80 4.75
CA THR A 28 -20.08 35.17 5.36
C THR A 28 -20.05 33.69 5.02
N LEU A 29 -18.93 33.20 4.48
CA LEU A 29 -18.72 31.78 4.24
C LEU A 29 -17.96 31.17 5.42
N SER A 30 -18.69 30.85 6.49
CA SER A 30 -18.12 30.18 7.68
C SER A 30 -17.47 28.82 7.36
N GLU A 31 -17.76 28.27 6.19
CA GLU A 31 -17.19 27.02 5.68
C GLU A 31 -15.76 27.13 5.15
N LEU A 32 -15.29 28.34 4.89
CA LEU A 32 -13.91 28.64 4.47
C LEU A 32 -13.12 29.37 5.57
N SER A 33 -13.31 28.98 6.83
CA SER A 33 -12.41 29.46 7.90
C SER A 33 -11.00 28.92 7.70
N ASP A 34 -9.97 29.63 8.18
CA ASP A 34 -8.56 29.22 8.04
C ASP A 34 -8.32 27.78 8.51
N LYS A 35 -8.96 27.38 9.61
CA LYS A 35 -8.92 26.00 10.11
C LYS A 35 -9.49 25.01 9.10
N ARG A 36 -10.67 25.27 8.53
CA ARG A 36 -11.31 24.37 7.56
C ARG A 36 -10.53 24.29 6.25
N ILE A 37 -9.89 25.38 5.83
CA ILE A 37 -9.01 25.38 4.66
C ILE A 37 -7.75 24.55 4.95
N CYS A 38 -7.18 24.67 6.16
CA CYS A 38 -6.05 23.84 6.58
C CYS A 38 -6.42 22.34 6.61
N ASP A 39 -7.58 21.99 7.20
CA ASP A 39 -8.08 20.61 7.21
C ASP A 39 -8.30 20.09 5.78
N LEU A 40 -8.86 20.90 4.89
CA LEU A 40 -9.04 20.55 3.47
C LEU A 40 -7.71 20.35 2.75
N ALA A 41 -6.71 21.19 3.01
CA ALA A 41 -5.38 21.06 2.43
C ALA A 41 -4.71 19.73 2.81
N PHE A 42 -4.83 19.32 4.08
CA PHE A 42 -4.39 18.00 4.53
C PHE A 42 -5.10 16.86 3.80
N LEU A 43 -6.43 16.97 3.64
CA LEU A 43 -7.22 15.96 2.93
C LEU A 43 -6.86 15.86 1.44
N VAL A 44 -6.54 16.98 0.78
CA VAL A 44 -6.07 16.97 -0.61
C VAL A 44 -4.79 16.16 -0.73
N ASP A 45 -3.78 16.44 0.10
CA ASP A 45 -2.51 15.71 0.09
C ASP A 45 -2.73 14.22 0.41
N LEU A 46 -3.50 13.91 1.47
CA LEU A 46 -3.76 12.52 1.89
C LEU A 46 -4.53 11.71 0.84
N THR A 47 -5.56 12.30 0.23
CA THR A 47 -6.34 11.63 -0.82
C THR A 47 -5.52 11.42 -2.08
N GLY A 48 -4.60 12.33 -2.42
CA GLY A 48 -3.60 12.12 -3.47
C GLY A 48 -2.74 10.88 -3.21
N TYR A 49 -2.26 10.71 -1.98
CA TYR A 49 -1.48 9.55 -1.56
C TYR A 49 -2.27 8.24 -1.61
N LEU A 50 -3.52 8.24 -1.14
CA LEU A 50 -4.41 7.08 -1.22
C LEU A 50 -4.74 6.69 -2.65
N ASN A 51 -4.94 7.66 -3.53
CA ASN A 51 -5.15 7.42 -4.96
C ASN A 51 -3.93 6.78 -5.60
N HIS A 52 -2.72 7.23 -5.28
CA HIS A 52 -1.49 6.61 -5.77
C HIS A 52 -1.35 5.16 -5.32
N LEU A 53 -1.71 4.84 -4.06
CA LEU A 53 -1.77 3.45 -3.59
C LEU A 53 -2.81 2.64 -4.36
N ASN A 54 -4.01 3.18 -4.56
CA ASN A 54 -5.08 2.50 -5.28
C ASN A 54 -4.71 2.21 -6.74
N LEU A 55 -4.08 3.17 -7.44
CA LEU A 55 -3.60 2.96 -8.81
C LEU A 55 -2.57 1.84 -8.90
N LYS A 56 -1.73 1.70 -7.86
CA LYS A 56 -0.85 0.53 -7.75
C LYS A 56 -1.69 -0.74 -7.65
N PHE A 57 -2.62 -0.84 -6.71
CA PHE A 57 -3.45 -2.04 -6.53
C PHE A 57 -4.29 -2.44 -7.77
N GLN A 58 -4.64 -1.48 -8.61
CA GLN A 58 -5.41 -1.73 -9.84
C GLN A 58 -4.54 -2.09 -11.05
N LYS A 59 -3.20 -2.05 -10.93
CA LYS A 59 -2.32 -2.39 -12.04
C LYS A 59 -2.46 -3.87 -12.39
N GLU A 60 -2.67 -4.17 -13.66
CA GLU A 60 -2.74 -5.55 -14.14
C GLU A 60 -1.37 -6.24 -14.08
N GLY A 61 -1.38 -7.57 -13.93
CA GLY A 61 -0.18 -8.40 -13.91
C GLY A 61 0.61 -8.37 -12.59
N GLN A 62 0.06 -7.78 -11.53
CA GLN A 62 0.69 -7.79 -10.21
C GLN A 62 0.46 -9.09 -9.46
N LEU A 63 1.50 -9.54 -8.76
CA LEU A 63 1.39 -10.63 -7.80
C LEU A 63 0.87 -10.12 -6.46
N VAL A 64 0.30 -11.03 -5.66
CA VAL A 64 -0.20 -10.70 -4.32
C VAL A 64 0.92 -10.17 -3.40
N ASN A 65 2.16 -10.66 -3.54
CA ASN A 65 3.32 -10.13 -2.82
C ASN A 65 3.68 -8.70 -3.26
N ASP A 66 3.41 -8.31 -4.50
CA ASP A 66 3.63 -6.94 -4.98
C ASP A 66 2.62 -6.00 -4.33
N LEU A 67 1.35 -6.41 -4.27
CA LEU A 67 0.29 -5.70 -3.56
C LEU A 67 0.65 -5.52 -2.08
N TYR A 68 1.12 -6.58 -1.41
CA TYR A 68 1.57 -6.50 -0.02
C TYR A 68 2.74 -5.52 0.15
N SER A 69 3.71 -5.57 -0.76
CA SER A 69 4.88 -4.68 -0.73
C SER A 69 4.48 -3.21 -0.88
N HIS A 70 3.52 -2.91 -1.75
CA HIS A 70 2.96 -1.56 -1.91
C HIS A 70 2.25 -1.07 -0.64
N LEU A 71 1.44 -1.94 -0.02
CA LEU A 71 0.79 -1.65 1.25
C LEU A 71 1.80 -1.36 2.36
N LYS A 72 2.80 -2.22 2.53
CA LYS A 72 3.85 -2.09 3.56
C LYS A 72 4.65 -0.80 3.37
N ALA A 73 5.00 -0.47 2.12
CA ALA A 73 5.65 0.80 1.80
C ALA A 73 4.78 2.01 2.18
N PHE A 74 3.47 1.95 1.93
CA PHE A 74 2.54 3.02 2.29
C PHE A 74 2.38 3.17 3.81
N GLN A 75 2.23 2.07 4.53
CA GLN A 75 2.20 2.05 5.99
C GLN A 75 3.45 2.67 6.61
N ASN A 76 4.64 2.36 6.07
CA ASN A 76 5.90 2.95 6.52
C ASN A 76 5.96 4.46 6.24
N LYS A 77 5.44 4.91 5.10
CA LYS A 77 5.32 6.34 4.79
C LYS A 77 4.42 7.06 5.80
N ILE A 78 3.25 6.50 6.12
CA ILE A 78 2.35 7.08 7.14
C ILE A 78 3.07 7.27 8.48
N ARG A 79 3.82 6.26 8.93
CA ARG A 79 4.58 6.34 10.19
C ARG A 79 5.66 7.43 10.13
N LEU A 80 6.38 7.52 9.02
CA LEU A 80 7.39 8.56 8.80
C LEU A 80 6.76 9.96 8.82
N TRP A 81 5.67 10.16 8.09
CA TRP A 81 4.95 11.43 8.02
C TRP A 81 4.44 11.87 9.38
N GLY A 82 3.84 10.95 10.15
CA GLY A 82 3.39 11.23 11.51
C GLY A 82 4.55 11.67 12.41
N ALA A 83 5.71 10.99 12.35
CA ALA A 83 6.88 11.39 13.14
C ALA A 83 7.43 12.77 12.73
N GLN A 84 7.47 13.08 11.44
CA GLN A 84 7.92 14.37 10.93
C GLN A 84 6.96 15.51 11.32
N MET A 85 5.66 15.26 11.23
CA MET A 85 4.64 16.22 11.67
C MET A 85 4.74 16.53 13.16
N LEU A 86 4.96 15.53 14.01
CA LEU A 86 5.22 15.74 15.44
C LEU A 86 6.48 16.58 15.71
N SER A 87 7.47 16.53 14.82
CA SER A 87 8.66 17.38 14.88
C SER A 87 8.47 18.75 14.20
N GLY A 88 7.25 19.13 13.83
CA GLY A 88 6.94 20.39 13.14
C GLY A 88 7.30 20.42 11.65
N ASN A 89 7.57 19.26 11.02
CA ASN A 89 7.96 19.15 9.62
C ASN A 89 6.84 18.55 8.76
N GLY A 90 6.21 19.41 7.97
CA GLY A 90 5.15 19.04 7.01
C GLY A 90 5.61 18.85 5.56
N TYR A 91 6.91 18.60 5.29
CA TYR A 91 7.48 18.61 3.92
C TYR A 91 6.70 17.80 2.87
N TYR A 92 6.16 16.65 3.24
CA TYR A 92 5.39 15.80 2.32
C TYR A 92 3.92 16.21 2.18
N PHE A 93 3.43 17.16 2.96
CA PHE A 93 2.07 17.67 2.83
C PHE A 93 2.16 19.09 2.28
N THR A 94 2.49 19.21 1.00
CA THR A 94 2.86 20.50 0.39
C THR A 94 1.71 21.50 0.42
N THR A 95 0.49 21.03 0.15
CA THR A 95 -0.72 21.87 0.17
C THR A 95 -1.01 22.33 1.60
N HIS A 96 -0.80 21.44 2.57
CA HIS A 96 -0.96 21.71 3.99
C HIS A 96 0.13 22.61 4.58
N SER A 97 1.38 22.44 4.16
CA SER A 97 2.54 23.15 4.69
C SER A 97 2.60 24.63 4.29
N ALA A 98 1.72 25.06 3.40
CA ALA A 98 1.57 26.45 2.99
C ALA A 98 0.98 27.36 4.08
N PHE A 99 0.44 26.78 5.16
CA PHE A 99 -0.13 27.53 6.29
C PHE A 99 0.93 27.77 7.38
N GLU A 100 0.93 28.96 7.98
CA GLU A 100 1.77 29.26 9.16
C GLU A 100 1.13 28.75 10.46
N ASN A 101 1.95 28.46 11.48
CA ASN A 101 1.50 28.06 12.84
C ASN A 101 0.56 26.84 12.90
N ILE A 102 0.80 25.84 12.05
CA ILE A 102 0.01 24.61 12.01
C ILE A 102 0.21 23.77 13.28
N ALA A 103 -0.88 23.45 13.97
CA ALA A 103 -0.90 22.43 15.00
C ALA A 103 -0.97 21.04 14.37
N TYR A 104 0.19 20.38 14.19
CA TYR A 104 0.28 19.08 13.53
C TYR A 104 -0.34 17.91 14.32
N VAL A 105 -0.58 18.06 15.62
CA VAL A 105 -1.03 16.98 16.52
C VAL A 105 -2.28 16.29 16.00
N GLN A 106 -3.32 17.05 15.61
CA GLN A 106 -4.58 16.46 15.13
C GLN A 106 -4.38 15.60 13.87
N TYR A 107 -3.51 16.03 12.95
CA TYR A 107 -3.24 15.29 11.70
C TYR A 107 -2.44 14.02 11.95
N THR A 108 -1.58 14.02 12.97
CA THR A 108 -0.82 12.83 13.35
C THR A 108 -1.72 11.72 13.92
N GLU A 109 -2.80 12.11 14.62
CA GLU A 109 -3.83 11.17 15.08
C GLU A 109 -4.61 10.58 13.90
N GLU A 110 -5.00 11.40 12.93
CA GLU A 110 -5.66 10.91 11.70
C GLU A 110 -4.78 9.95 10.90
N LEU A 111 -3.50 10.26 10.76
CA LEU A 111 -2.53 9.35 10.12
C LEU A 111 -2.40 8.02 10.88
N LYS A 112 -2.38 8.07 12.22
CA LYS A 112 -2.34 6.87 13.05
C LYS A 112 -3.60 6.02 12.85
N LEU A 113 -4.78 6.63 12.88
CA LEU A 113 -6.06 5.94 12.64
C LEU A 113 -6.09 5.29 11.26
N LEU A 114 -5.64 6.01 10.21
CA LEU A 114 -5.54 5.45 8.87
C LEU A 114 -4.61 4.22 8.83
N TRP A 115 -3.44 4.31 9.47
CA TRP A 115 -2.51 3.20 9.56
C TRP A 115 -3.13 1.98 10.24
N GLU A 116 -3.86 2.18 11.34
CA GLU A 116 -4.55 1.11 12.08
C GLU A 116 -5.65 0.46 11.22
N GLN A 117 -6.46 1.28 10.53
CA GLN A 117 -7.50 0.78 9.63
C GLN A 117 -6.93 -0.05 8.48
N LEU A 118 -5.84 0.40 7.86
CA LEU A 118 -5.15 -0.37 6.83
C LEU A 118 -4.58 -1.68 7.38
N SER A 119 -3.95 -1.62 8.56
CA SER A 119 -3.37 -2.81 9.19
C SER A 119 -4.44 -3.85 9.52
N ASN A 120 -5.60 -3.43 10.03
CA ASN A 120 -6.71 -4.31 10.35
C ASN A 120 -7.34 -4.89 9.06
N ARG A 121 -7.58 -4.05 8.05
CA ARG A 121 -8.18 -4.47 6.78
C ARG A 121 -7.35 -5.51 6.04
N PHE A 122 -6.03 -5.41 6.13
CA PHE A 122 -5.09 -6.28 5.41
C PHE A 122 -4.29 -7.19 6.36
N ASN A 123 -4.85 -7.52 7.53
CA ASN A 123 -4.18 -8.37 8.50
C ASN A 123 -3.90 -9.78 7.95
N ASP A 124 -4.73 -10.27 7.03
CA ASP A 124 -4.53 -11.57 6.40
C ASP A 124 -3.24 -11.61 5.57
N PHE A 125 -2.88 -10.51 4.91
CA PHE A 125 -1.63 -10.41 4.17
C PHE A 125 -0.42 -10.51 5.10
N LYS A 126 -0.51 -9.93 6.30
CA LYS A 126 0.52 -10.05 7.33
C LYS A 126 0.66 -11.50 7.81
N ASN A 127 -0.44 -12.21 7.98
CA ASN A 127 -0.42 -13.64 8.33
C ASN A 127 0.17 -14.52 7.21
N MET A 128 0.21 -14.01 5.98
CA MET A 128 0.79 -14.67 4.81
C MET A 128 2.22 -14.20 4.50
N GLU A 129 2.81 -13.32 5.31
CA GLU A 129 4.14 -12.74 5.03
C GLU A 129 5.22 -13.80 4.83
N ASP A 130 5.23 -14.84 5.67
CA ASP A 130 6.17 -15.96 5.52
C ASP A 130 5.95 -16.73 4.21
N CYS A 131 4.70 -16.88 3.76
CA CYS A 131 4.39 -17.49 2.48
C CYS A 131 4.88 -16.63 1.31
N PHE A 132 4.70 -15.31 1.37
CA PHE A 132 5.22 -14.38 0.37
C PHE A 132 6.75 -14.40 0.33
N ASN A 133 7.41 -14.42 1.49
CA ASN A 133 8.86 -14.48 1.59
C ASN A 133 9.41 -15.78 0.98
N LEU A 134 8.77 -16.92 1.29
CA LEU A 134 9.15 -18.21 0.72
C LEU A 134 8.97 -18.21 -0.81
N PHE A 135 7.87 -17.64 -1.31
CA PHE A 135 7.61 -17.56 -2.75
C PHE A 135 8.59 -16.65 -3.49
N THR A 136 8.97 -15.52 -2.87
CA THR A 136 9.89 -14.53 -3.44
C THR A 136 11.36 -14.88 -3.27
N THR A 137 11.72 -15.80 -2.36
CA THR A 137 13.11 -16.18 -2.12
C THR A 137 13.30 -17.69 -1.83
N PRO A 138 12.75 -18.60 -2.65
CA PRO A 138 12.79 -20.04 -2.36
C PRO A 138 14.22 -20.61 -2.33
N THR A 139 15.14 -19.98 -3.07
CA THR A 139 16.56 -20.39 -3.14
C THR A 139 17.40 -19.95 -1.95
N LYS A 140 16.85 -19.10 -1.06
CA LYS A 140 17.55 -18.50 0.09
C LYS A 140 16.84 -18.75 1.42
N SER A 141 15.73 -19.50 1.42
CA SER A 141 14.98 -19.78 2.64
C SER A 141 15.75 -20.70 3.58
N ASN A 142 15.57 -20.52 4.89
CA ASN A 142 16.08 -21.48 5.86
C ASN A 142 15.12 -22.66 5.95
N VAL A 143 15.43 -23.71 5.20
CA VAL A 143 14.63 -24.94 5.07
C VAL A 143 14.19 -25.50 6.43
N GLN A 144 15.01 -25.40 7.48
CA GLN A 144 14.66 -25.95 8.80
C GLN A 144 13.46 -25.25 9.45
N ASN A 145 13.23 -23.97 9.12
CA ASN A 145 12.14 -23.17 9.65
C ASN A 145 10.89 -23.18 8.74
N ASP A 146 10.99 -23.72 7.53
CA ASP A 146 9.90 -23.78 6.56
C ASP A 146 8.92 -24.93 6.88
N PRO A 147 7.66 -24.88 6.39
CA PRO A 147 6.70 -25.96 6.61
C PRO A 147 7.24 -27.33 6.19
N ILE A 148 7.11 -28.34 7.07
CA ILE A 148 7.70 -29.68 6.92
C ILE A 148 7.46 -30.30 5.53
N HIS A 149 6.25 -30.13 5.00
CA HIS A 149 5.86 -30.68 3.70
C HIS A 149 6.56 -30.03 2.49
N LEU A 150 7.18 -28.86 2.66
CA LEU A 150 7.92 -28.11 1.62
C LEU A 150 9.43 -28.33 1.69
N GLN A 151 9.97 -28.75 2.84
CA GLN A 151 11.41 -28.74 3.12
C GLN A 151 12.24 -29.52 2.08
N ILE A 152 11.81 -30.75 1.74
CA ILE A 152 12.52 -31.58 0.75
C ILE A 152 12.51 -30.93 -0.63
N GLY A 153 11.37 -30.37 -1.05
CA GLY A 153 11.29 -29.67 -2.34
C GLY A 153 12.13 -28.41 -2.39
N LEU A 154 12.25 -27.69 -1.27
CA LEU A 154 13.11 -26.52 -1.17
C LEU A 154 14.59 -26.89 -1.27
N ILE A 155 15.02 -28.00 -0.64
CA ILE A 155 16.40 -28.51 -0.80
C ILE A 155 16.70 -28.79 -2.27
N GLU A 156 15.79 -29.45 -2.98
CA GLU A 156 16.00 -29.73 -4.40
C GLU A 156 16.05 -28.47 -5.27
N ILE A 157 15.22 -27.45 -4.98
CA ILE A 157 15.30 -26.15 -5.66
C ILE A 157 16.63 -25.46 -5.34
N GLN A 158 17.05 -25.49 -4.09
CA GLN A 158 18.29 -24.86 -3.64
C GLN A 158 19.51 -25.55 -4.27
N GLU A 159 19.56 -26.87 -4.37
CA GLU A 159 20.73 -27.55 -4.95
C GLU A 159 20.72 -27.62 -6.49
N ASN A 160 19.66 -27.15 -7.15
CA ASN A 160 19.56 -27.13 -8.60
C ASN A 160 20.13 -25.83 -9.20
N SER A 161 21.37 -25.92 -9.71
CA SER A 161 22.07 -24.78 -10.33
C SER A 161 21.32 -24.15 -11.52
N ILE A 162 20.58 -24.93 -12.30
CA ILE A 162 19.79 -24.44 -13.44
C ILE A 162 18.59 -23.62 -12.94
N LEU A 163 17.90 -24.09 -11.90
CA LEU A 163 16.79 -23.36 -11.30
C LEU A 163 17.28 -22.08 -10.60
N LYS A 164 18.41 -22.13 -9.89
CA LYS A 164 19.03 -20.95 -9.29
C LYS A 164 19.34 -19.86 -10.33
N SER A 165 20.02 -20.22 -11.42
CA SER A 165 20.30 -19.28 -12.53
C SER A 165 19.01 -18.71 -13.11
N LYS A 166 18.04 -19.59 -13.44
CA LYS A 166 16.76 -19.13 -14.00
C LYS A 166 15.99 -18.20 -13.07
N PHE A 167 16.07 -18.39 -11.76
CA PHE A 167 15.42 -17.51 -10.79
C PHE A 167 15.95 -16.08 -10.86
N GLU A 168 17.22 -15.90 -11.18
CA GLU A 168 17.85 -14.58 -11.33
C GLU A 168 17.53 -13.96 -12.71
N ASP A 169 17.29 -14.79 -13.72
CA ASP A 169 17.13 -14.37 -15.13
C ASP A 169 15.68 -14.07 -15.56
N VAL A 170 14.66 -14.45 -14.79
CA VAL A 170 13.25 -14.35 -15.22
C VAL A 170 12.36 -13.70 -14.15
N GLU A 171 11.24 -13.12 -14.58
CA GLU A 171 10.24 -12.61 -13.66
C GLU A 171 9.67 -13.72 -12.76
N LEU A 172 9.33 -13.37 -11.52
CA LEU A 172 8.91 -14.33 -10.49
C LEU A 172 7.73 -15.21 -10.94
N CYS A 173 6.72 -14.61 -11.58
CA CYS A 173 5.59 -15.33 -12.18
C CYS A 173 6.02 -16.44 -13.14
N ASP A 174 7.00 -16.15 -13.99
CA ASP A 174 7.44 -17.04 -15.05
C ASP A 174 8.44 -18.07 -14.55
N PHE A 175 9.22 -17.74 -13.51
CA PHE A 175 10.06 -18.70 -12.80
C PHE A 175 9.20 -19.84 -12.26
N HIS A 176 8.17 -19.48 -11.49
CA HIS A 176 7.30 -20.46 -10.90
C HIS A 176 6.68 -21.32 -12.02
N LYS A 177 6.14 -20.76 -13.11
CA LYS A 177 5.50 -21.57 -14.18
C LYS A 177 6.42 -22.65 -14.78
N LYS A 178 7.74 -22.47 -14.67
CA LYS A 178 8.76 -23.37 -15.20
C LYS A 178 9.23 -24.42 -14.19
N ILE A 179 8.84 -24.32 -12.92
CA ILE A 179 9.12 -25.35 -11.91
C ILE A 179 8.41 -26.65 -12.35
N PRO A 180 9.11 -27.80 -12.40
CA PRO A 180 8.50 -29.06 -12.79
C PRO A 180 7.29 -29.37 -11.90
N GLN A 181 6.13 -29.70 -12.48
CA GLN A 181 4.92 -30.12 -11.74
C GLN A 181 5.02 -31.56 -11.23
N ARG A 182 6.23 -32.04 -10.94
CA ARG A 182 6.50 -33.38 -10.42
C ARG A 182 6.93 -33.28 -8.97
N LYS A 183 6.63 -34.29 -8.16
CA LYS A 183 7.10 -34.32 -6.77
C LYS A 183 8.62 -34.26 -6.73
N PRO A 184 9.21 -33.53 -5.76
CA PRO A 184 8.55 -32.77 -4.67
C PRO A 184 8.15 -31.32 -5.04
N PHE A 185 8.52 -30.83 -6.22
CA PHE A 185 8.29 -29.46 -6.66
C PHE A 185 6.81 -29.06 -6.79
N SER A 186 5.92 -30.01 -7.09
CA SER A 186 4.47 -29.77 -7.16
C SER A 186 3.87 -29.29 -5.84
N VAL A 187 4.47 -29.65 -4.70
CA VAL A 187 3.93 -29.33 -3.37
C VAL A 187 4.07 -27.83 -3.06
N ILE A 188 5.13 -27.18 -3.55
CA ILE A 188 5.31 -25.73 -3.41
C ILE A 188 4.27 -24.98 -4.25
N TYR A 189 3.97 -25.53 -5.43
CA TYR A 189 2.95 -25.03 -6.33
C TYR A 189 1.54 -25.15 -5.76
N GLU A 190 1.21 -26.33 -5.24
CA GLU A 190 -0.06 -26.63 -4.58
C GLU A 190 -0.24 -25.77 -3.33
N TYR A 191 0.80 -25.61 -2.51
CA TYR A 191 0.77 -24.74 -1.33
C TYR A 191 0.48 -23.28 -1.68
N HIS A 192 1.12 -22.74 -2.72
CA HIS A 192 0.83 -21.40 -3.20
C HIS A 192 -0.58 -21.32 -3.80
N TYR A 193 -1.02 -22.33 -4.54
CA TYR A 193 -2.35 -22.34 -5.14
C TYR A 193 -3.47 -22.37 -4.08
N GLU A 194 -3.37 -23.25 -3.09
CA GLU A 194 -4.34 -23.36 -2.00
C GLU A 194 -4.41 -22.09 -1.15
N LYS A 195 -3.25 -21.47 -0.87
CA LYS A 195 -3.19 -20.26 -0.03
C LYS A 195 -3.67 -19.00 -0.74
N PHE A 196 -3.47 -18.89 -2.05
CA PHE A 196 -3.70 -17.64 -2.79
C PHE A 196 -4.86 -17.69 -3.79
N TYR A 197 -5.19 -18.85 -4.36
CA TYR A 197 -6.30 -19.02 -5.30
C TYR A 197 -7.53 -19.73 -4.68
N GLY A 198 -7.43 -20.21 -3.44
CA GLY A 198 -8.56 -20.66 -2.63
C GLY A 198 -9.40 -19.54 -2.01
N TRP A 199 -9.03 -18.28 -2.24
CA TRP A 199 -9.81 -17.13 -1.78
C TRP A 199 -11.11 -16.99 -2.58
N PRO A 200 -12.26 -16.74 -1.93
CA PRO A 200 -13.46 -16.40 -2.67
C PRO A 200 -13.17 -15.13 -3.46
N THR A 201 -13.20 -15.23 -4.79
CA THR A 201 -13.14 -14.10 -5.71
C THR A 201 -14.44 -13.30 -5.61
N GLY A 202 -14.64 -12.64 -4.48
CA GLY A 202 -15.62 -11.58 -4.31
C GLY A 202 -15.04 -10.26 -4.82
N PRO A 203 -15.88 -9.30 -5.24
CA PRO A 203 -15.40 -8.02 -5.70
C PRO A 203 -14.60 -7.32 -4.60
N ILE A 204 -13.39 -6.88 -4.92
CA ILE A 204 -12.67 -5.89 -4.11
C ILE A 204 -13.21 -4.51 -4.48
N LEU A 205 -14.50 -4.27 -4.23
CA LEU A 205 -15.17 -2.96 -4.26
C LEU A 205 -16.35 -2.96 -3.30
#